data_AF-A0A7L1ISM6-F1
#
_entry.id   AF-A0A7L1ISM6-F1
#
_cell.length_a   1.000
_cell.length_b   1.000
_cell.length_c   1.000
_cell.angle_alpha   90.00
_cell.angle_beta   90.00
_cell.angle_gamma   90.00
#
_symmetry.space_group_name_H-M   'P 1'
#
loop_
_entity.id
_entity.type
_entity.pdbx_description
1 polymer ?
#
loop_
_entity_poly.entity_id
_entity_poly.type
_entity_poly.pdbx_seq_one_letter_code
_entity_poly.pdbx_strand_id
1 'polypeptide(L)'
;MQPALAAWLALSLLAGTGAQEMCGDPPARSVPAPQLSPEERLSPHMPESLRCDACHAIAFQLEEQLRRAEGKVGRKALSESDYVEVLERSCSQGWESYGVQELNGEKRLAGPGLPSQEPMTVMVTGGPWPGR
;
A
#
# COMPACT_ATOMS: atom_id res chain seq x y z
N MET A 1 52.21 -23.65 47.99
CA MET A 1 52.47 -22.20 47.80
C MET A 1 52.48 -21.92 46.30
N GLN A 2 51.29 -21.73 45.71
CA GLN A 2 51.10 -21.52 44.28
C GLN A 2 50.47 -20.12 44.09
N PRO A 3 51.27 -19.09 43.76
CA PRO A 3 50.80 -17.71 43.63
C PRO A 3 50.03 -17.46 42.31
N ALA A 4 49.77 -18.50 41.51
CA ALA A 4 49.21 -18.37 40.18
C ALA A 4 47.67 -18.26 40.13
N LEU A 5 46.95 -18.75 41.16
CA LEU A 5 45.48 -18.78 41.14
C LEU A 5 44.84 -17.43 41.53
N ALA A 6 45.55 -16.61 42.32
CA ALA A 6 45.04 -15.30 42.75
C ALA A 6 45.07 -14.25 41.62
N ALA A 7 45.98 -14.38 40.65
CA ALA A 7 46.12 -13.43 39.55
C ALA A 7 44.98 -13.53 38.52
N TRP A 8 44.37 -14.71 38.36
CA TRP A 8 43.29 -14.93 37.39
C TRP A 8 41.93 -14.47 37.92
N LEU A 9 41.70 -14.53 39.23
CA LEU A 9 40.48 -14.05 39.86
C LEU A 9 40.42 -12.52 39.97
N ALA A 10 41.57 -11.82 39.94
CA ALA A 10 41.61 -10.36 39.97
C ALA A 10 41.33 -9.71 38.60
N LEU A 11 41.63 -10.40 37.48
CA LEU A 11 41.40 -9.84 36.14
C LEU A 11 39.94 -9.90 35.67
N SER A 12 39.11 -10.77 36.25
CA SER A 12 37.70 -10.89 35.85
C SER A 12 36.77 -9.86 36.51
N LEU A 13 37.24 -9.13 37.52
CA LEU A 13 36.42 -8.16 38.28
C LEU A 13 36.51 -6.71 37.78
N LEU A 14 37.34 -6.40 36.77
CA LEU A 14 37.54 -5.05 36.26
C LEU A 14 36.94 -4.78 34.87
N ALA A 15 36.33 -5.79 34.23
CA ALA A 15 35.71 -5.66 32.90
C ALA A 15 34.18 -5.58 32.95
N GLY A 16 33.62 -4.98 34.01
CA GLY A 16 32.18 -4.82 34.21
C GLY A 16 31.78 -3.35 34.35
N THR A 17 32.09 -2.51 33.35
CA THR A 17 31.50 -1.17 33.27
C THR A 17 30.70 -1.03 31.98
N GLY A 18 29.37 -1.01 32.16
CA GLY A 18 28.37 -0.41 31.28
C GLY A 18 28.55 -0.57 29.77
N ALA A 19 28.03 -1.67 29.23
CA ALA A 19 27.39 -1.58 27.92
C ALA A 19 26.11 -0.76 28.14
N GLN A 20 26.22 0.56 28.01
CA GLN A 20 25.06 1.40 27.80
C GLN A 20 24.51 1.00 26.44
N GLU A 21 23.41 0.22 26.42
CA GLU A 21 22.57 0.09 25.25
C GLU A 21 22.12 1.50 24.87
N MET A 22 22.89 2.14 24.00
CA MET A 22 22.38 3.20 23.14
C MET A 22 21.42 2.51 22.17
N CYS A 23 20.18 2.32 22.60
CA CYS A 23 19.04 2.35 21.69
C CYS A 23 18.98 3.76 21.12
N GLY A 24 19.91 4.09 20.22
CA GLY A 24 19.70 5.21 19.32
C GLY A 24 18.55 4.78 18.43
N ASP A 25 17.36 5.31 18.69
CA ASP A 25 16.25 5.18 17.77
C ASP A 25 16.77 5.56 16.38
N PRO A 26 16.60 4.71 15.35
CA PRO A 26 16.91 5.13 13.99
C PRO A 26 16.17 6.45 13.73
N PRO A 27 16.75 7.39 12.97
CA PRO A 27 16.12 8.68 12.73
C PRO A 27 14.68 8.42 12.27
N ALA A 28 13.71 8.94 13.03
CA ALA A 28 12.30 8.75 12.76
C ALA A 28 12.00 9.27 11.35
N ARG A 29 11.87 8.35 10.40
CA ARG A 29 11.47 8.67 9.03
C ARG A 29 9.96 8.88 9.05
N SER A 30 9.53 10.14 9.05
CA SER A 30 8.13 10.47 8.85
C SER A 30 7.75 10.17 7.39
N VAL A 31 6.76 9.30 7.20
CA VAL A 31 6.12 9.11 5.90
C VAL A 31 4.92 10.05 5.87
N PRO A 32 4.99 11.19 5.14
CA PRO A 32 3.89 12.14 5.13
C PRO A 32 2.67 11.55 4.41
N ALA A 33 1.48 11.89 4.90
CA ALA A 33 0.26 11.64 4.15
C ALA A 33 0.20 12.56 2.92
N PRO A 34 -0.41 12.10 1.80
CA PRO A 34 -0.54 12.87 0.58
C PRO A 34 -1.33 14.16 0.81
N GLN A 35 -0.85 15.27 0.27
CA GLN A 35 -1.46 16.59 0.48
C GLN A 35 -2.56 16.87 -0.54
N LEU A 36 -3.83 16.65 -0.18
CA LEU A 36 -4.95 16.88 -1.10
C LEU A 36 -5.28 18.37 -1.28
N SER A 37 -5.38 18.81 -2.53
CA SER A 37 -5.84 20.15 -2.93
C SER A 37 -7.34 20.33 -2.61
N PRO A 38 -7.86 21.56 -2.56
CA PRO A 38 -9.29 21.80 -2.34
C PRO A 38 -10.18 21.12 -3.39
N GLU A 39 -9.75 21.11 -4.65
CA GLU A 39 -10.45 20.41 -5.73
C GLU A 39 -10.47 18.90 -5.49
N GLU A 40 -9.34 18.30 -5.13
CA GLU A 40 -9.26 16.86 -4.82
C GLU A 40 -10.02 16.45 -3.57
N ARG A 41 -10.42 17.38 -2.70
CA ARG A 41 -11.27 17.08 -1.55
C ARG A 41 -12.75 17.15 -1.87
N LEU A 42 -13.15 17.99 -2.83
CA LEU A 42 -14.55 18.38 -3.04
C LEU A 42 -15.12 17.93 -4.38
N SER A 43 -14.28 17.78 -5.42
CA SER A 43 -14.73 17.43 -6.76
C SER A 43 -15.21 15.98 -6.82
N PRO A 44 -16.35 15.68 -7.48
CA PRO A 44 -16.77 14.31 -7.74
C PRO A 44 -16.03 13.68 -8.92
N HIS A 45 -15.16 14.41 -9.61
CA HIS A 45 -14.49 13.94 -10.81
C HIS A 45 -13.05 13.47 -10.54
N MET A 46 -12.61 12.47 -11.29
CA MET A 46 -11.22 12.01 -11.28
C MET A 46 -10.27 13.14 -11.75
N PRO A 47 -9.28 13.54 -10.91
CA PRO A 47 -8.27 14.52 -11.30
C PRO A 47 -7.51 14.06 -12.54
N GLU A 48 -7.16 15.00 -13.42
CA GLU A 48 -6.56 14.70 -14.72
C GLU A 48 -5.29 13.85 -14.62
N SER A 49 -4.41 14.17 -13.67
CA SER A 49 -3.15 13.44 -13.43
C SER A 49 -3.35 11.98 -13.02
N LEU A 50 -4.52 11.63 -12.47
CA LEU A 50 -4.82 10.29 -11.95
C LEU A 50 -5.65 9.44 -12.92
N ARG A 51 -6.11 10.00 -14.05
CA ARG A 51 -7.00 9.29 -14.99
C ARG A 51 -6.36 8.04 -15.60
N CYS A 52 -5.06 8.08 -15.87
CA CYS A 52 -4.35 6.91 -16.41
C CYS A 52 -4.36 5.77 -15.39
N ASP A 53 -3.91 6.04 -14.16
CA ASP A 53 -3.91 5.04 -13.10
C ASP A 53 -5.35 4.52 -12.83
N ALA A 54 -6.36 5.40 -12.83
CA ALA A 54 -7.76 5.00 -12.70
C ALA A 54 -8.22 4.06 -13.83
N CYS A 55 -7.86 4.34 -15.08
CA CYS A 55 -8.19 3.49 -16.22
C CYS A 55 -7.58 2.08 -16.08
N HIS A 56 -6.33 2.00 -15.62
CA HIS A 56 -5.67 0.72 -15.33
C HIS A 56 -6.36 -0.05 -14.21
N ALA A 57 -6.77 0.63 -13.13
CA ALA A 57 -7.53 0.03 -12.04
C ALA A 57 -8.88 -0.52 -12.52
N ILE A 58 -9.62 0.26 -13.30
CA ILE A 58 -10.90 -0.16 -13.87
C ILE A 58 -10.72 -1.38 -14.77
N ALA A 59 -9.77 -1.33 -15.70
CA ALA A 59 -9.50 -2.43 -16.62
C ALA A 59 -9.18 -3.74 -15.87
N PHE A 60 -8.32 -3.66 -14.84
CA PHE A 60 -7.98 -4.81 -14.00
C PHE A 60 -9.22 -5.39 -13.29
N GLN A 61 -10.08 -4.53 -12.74
CA GLN A 61 -11.29 -4.98 -12.04
C GLN A 61 -12.31 -5.58 -13.00
N LEU A 62 -12.52 -4.99 -14.18
CA LEU A 62 -13.40 -5.55 -15.19
C LEU A 62 -12.93 -6.95 -15.63
N GLU A 63 -11.63 -7.10 -15.89
CA GLU A 63 -11.04 -8.41 -16.23
C GLU A 63 -11.26 -9.43 -15.10
N GLU A 64 -11.02 -9.04 -13.85
CA GLU A 64 -11.22 -9.90 -12.69
C GLU A 64 -12.68 -10.37 -12.56
N GLN A 65 -13.65 -9.46 -12.71
CA GLN A 65 -15.07 -9.78 -12.60
C GLN A 65 -15.54 -10.67 -13.76
N LEU A 66 -15.08 -10.40 -14.98
CA LEU A 66 -15.36 -11.24 -16.14
C LEU A 66 -14.77 -12.64 -15.96
N ARG A 67 -13.49 -12.75 -15.58
CA ARG A 67 -12.84 -14.05 -15.34
C ARG A 67 -13.55 -14.85 -14.25
N ARG A 68 -14.03 -14.19 -13.19
CA ARG A 68 -14.83 -14.83 -12.14
C ARG A 68 -16.18 -15.33 -12.67
N ALA A 69 -16.87 -14.54 -13.49
CA ALA A 69 -18.13 -14.91 -14.09
C ALA A 69 -17.98 -16.10 -15.06
N GLU A 70 -16.98 -16.06 -15.94
CA GLU A 70 -16.63 -17.18 -16.83
C GLU A 70 -16.28 -18.44 -16.03
N GLY A 71 -15.55 -18.29 -14.92
CA GLY A 71 -15.23 -19.38 -14.00
C GLY A 71 -16.48 -20.09 -13.46
N LYS A 72 -17.58 -19.37 -13.20
CA LYS A 72 -18.85 -19.94 -12.70
C LYS A 72 -19.58 -20.77 -13.77
N VAL A 73 -19.36 -20.48 -15.04
CA VAL A 73 -19.95 -21.22 -16.18
C VAL A 73 -19.01 -22.25 -16.80
N GLY A 74 -17.93 -22.61 -16.07
CA GLY A 74 -16.98 -23.62 -16.51
C GLY A 74 -15.91 -23.11 -17.48
N ARG A 75 -15.48 -21.85 -17.32
CA ARG A 75 -14.46 -21.16 -18.14
C ARG A 75 -14.84 -21.08 -19.63
N LYS A 76 -16.13 -20.87 -19.88
CA LYS A 76 -16.68 -20.62 -21.22
C LYS A 76 -16.93 -19.12 -21.39
N ALA A 77 -16.89 -18.67 -22.63
CA ALA A 77 -17.29 -17.31 -22.97
C ALA A 77 -18.74 -17.05 -22.52
N LEU A 78 -18.95 -15.87 -21.94
CA LEU A 78 -20.28 -15.41 -21.52
C LEU A 78 -21.16 -15.11 -22.73
N SER A 79 -22.49 -15.18 -22.53
CA SER A 79 -23.42 -14.58 -23.49
C SER A 79 -23.28 -13.05 -23.48
N GLU A 80 -23.70 -12.37 -24.55
CA GLU A 80 -23.67 -10.90 -24.60
C GLU A 80 -24.42 -10.27 -23.42
N SER A 81 -25.60 -10.80 -23.07
CA SER A 81 -26.39 -10.30 -21.95
C SER A 81 -25.67 -10.47 -20.61
N ASP A 82 -25.03 -11.62 -20.39
CA ASP A 82 -24.28 -11.86 -19.16
C ASP A 82 -23.02 -10.97 -19.10
N TYR A 83 -22.37 -10.76 -20.24
CA TYR A 83 -21.19 -9.89 -20.35
C TYR A 83 -21.54 -8.44 -19.98
N VAL A 84 -22.60 -7.89 -20.57
CA VAL A 84 -23.09 -6.53 -20.26
C VAL A 84 -23.48 -6.41 -18.79
N GLU A 85 -24.20 -7.40 -18.25
CA GLU A 85 -24.61 -7.39 -16.84
C GLU A 85 -23.40 -7.40 -15.89
N VAL A 86 -22.36 -8.18 -16.19
CA VAL A 86 -21.13 -8.20 -15.39
C VAL A 86 -20.42 -6.86 -15.45
N LEU A 87 -20.30 -6.24 -16.62
CA LEU A 87 -19.66 -4.93 -16.77
C LEU A 87 -20.40 -3.84 -15.98
N GLU A 88 -21.72 -3.75 -16.10
CA GLU A 88 -22.51 -2.72 -15.41
C GLU A 88 -22.43 -2.86 -13.88
N ARG A 89 -22.51 -4.10 -13.37
CA ARG A 89 -22.38 -4.39 -11.93
C ARG A 89 -20.99 -4.07 -11.41
N SER A 90 -19.95 -4.25 -12.22
CA SER A 90 -18.57 -4.00 -11.83
C SER A 90 -18.32 -2.53 -11.50
N CYS A 91 -19.06 -1.58 -12.09
CA CYS A 91 -18.95 -0.16 -11.73
C CYS A 91 -19.44 0.15 -10.31
N SER A 92 -20.41 -0.63 -9.81
CA SER A 92 -21.03 -0.44 -8.49
C SER A 92 -20.38 -1.26 -7.37
N GLN A 93 -19.21 -1.84 -7.64
CA GLN A 93 -18.48 -2.63 -6.66
C GLN A 93 -17.83 -1.73 -5.59
N GLY A 94 -17.27 -2.36 -4.54
CA GLY A 94 -16.46 -1.66 -3.56
C GLY A 94 -15.12 -1.22 -4.14
N TRP A 95 -14.84 0.09 -4.07
CA TRP A 95 -13.60 0.71 -4.54
C TRP A 95 -12.69 1.17 -3.38
N GLU A 96 -12.97 0.76 -2.14
CA GLU A 96 -12.27 1.19 -0.92
C GLU A 96 -10.81 0.70 -0.85
N SER A 97 -10.47 -0.31 -1.65
CA SER A 97 -9.10 -0.80 -1.81
C SER A 97 -8.22 0.12 -2.65
N TYR A 98 -8.81 1.12 -3.31
CA TYR A 98 -8.11 2.13 -4.06
C TYR A 98 -8.02 3.44 -3.28
N GLY A 99 -6.91 4.13 -3.44
CA GLY A 99 -6.66 5.41 -2.80
C GLY A 99 -5.51 6.14 -3.45
N VAL A 100 -5.21 7.32 -2.92
CA VAL A 100 -4.12 8.16 -3.41
C VAL A 100 -2.95 8.11 -2.44
N GLN A 101 -1.75 8.07 -3.00
CA GLN A 101 -0.50 8.22 -2.27
C GLN A 101 0.39 9.25 -2.97
N GLU A 102 1.42 9.73 -2.27
CA GLU A 102 2.40 10.66 -2.81
C GLU A 102 3.77 9.98 -2.95
N LEU A 103 4.37 10.12 -4.12
CA LEU A 103 5.65 9.52 -4.50
C LEU A 103 6.50 10.58 -5.16
N ASN A 104 7.66 10.89 -4.59
CA ASN A 104 8.56 11.91 -5.13
C ASN A 104 7.87 13.27 -5.38
N GLY A 105 6.88 13.63 -4.56
CA GLY A 105 6.08 14.85 -4.71
C GLY A 105 4.95 14.77 -5.75
N GLU A 106 4.77 13.64 -6.41
CA GLU A 106 3.68 13.38 -7.34
C GLU A 106 2.63 12.47 -6.72
N LYS A 107 1.36 12.80 -6.93
CA LYS A 107 0.24 11.98 -6.46
C LYS A 107 -0.05 10.88 -7.47
N ARG A 108 -0.20 9.66 -6.98
CA ARG A 108 -0.50 8.46 -7.77
C ARG A 108 -1.65 7.70 -7.14
N LEU A 109 -2.47 7.08 -7.98
CA LEU A 109 -3.47 6.13 -7.49
C LEU A 109 -2.76 4.82 -7.13
N ALA A 110 -3.22 4.17 -6.08
CA ALA A 110 -2.70 2.88 -5.63
C ALA A 110 -3.85 1.94 -5.30
N GLY A 111 -3.59 0.65 -5.44
CA GLY A 111 -4.58 -0.42 -5.26
C GLY A 111 -4.31 -1.61 -6.18
N PRO A 112 -5.19 -2.63 -6.16
CA PRO A 112 -5.04 -3.82 -6.99
C PRO A 112 -4.92 -3.53 -8.48
N GLY A 113 -4.01 -4.22 -9.17
CA GLY A 113 -3.79 -4.04 -10.62
C GLY A 113 -2.92 -2.85 -11.00
N LEU A 114 -2.57 -1.98 -10.05
CA LEU A 114 -1.62 -0.89 -10.26
C LEU A 114 -0.20 -1.31 -9.83
N PRO A 115 0.85 -0.73 -10.42
CA PRO A 115 2.22 -1.05 -10.06
C PRO A 115 2.44 -0.85 -8.56
N SER A 116 3.07 -1.82 -7.89
CA SER A 116 3.44 -1.68 -6.48
C SER A 116 4.44 -0.55 -6.35
N GLN A 117 4.05 0.48 -5.62
CA GLN A 117 4.88 1.64 -5.34
C GLN A 117 5.64 1.43 -4.02
N GLU A 118 6.59 2.32 -3.73
CA GLU A 118 7.57 2.17 -2.64
C GLU A 118 7.01 1.65 -1.31
N PRO A 119 7.75 0.77 -0.60
CA PRO A 119 7.25 0.06 0.60
C PRO A 119 6.98 0.98 1.81
N MET A 120 7.31 2.27 1.72
CA MET A 120 7.16 3.24 2.81
C MET A 120 6.32 4.43 2.32
N THR A 121 5.05 4.19 1.99
CA THR A 121 4.09 5.23 1.62
C THR A 121 2.79 5.09 2.39
N VAL A 122 2.13 6.22 2.64
CA VAL A 122 0.79 6.25 3.21
C VAL A 122 -0.20 6.49 2.09
N MET A 123 -1.16 5.59 1.94
CA MET A 123 -2.28 5.73 1.01
C MET A 123 -3.52 6.20 1.77
N VAL A 124 -4.22 7.19 1.21
CA VAL A 124 -5.53 7.66 1.70
C VAL A 124 -6.61 7.04 0.82
N THR A 125 -7.41 6.15 1.40
CA THR A 125 -8.56 5.50 0.76
C THR A 125 -9.89 6.09 1.23
N GLY A 126 -11.00 5.69 0.60
CA GLY A 126 -12.33 6.15 0.98
C GLY A 126 -12.59 7.62 0.61
N GLY A 127 -13.46 8.30 1.36
CA GLY A 127 -13.84 9.69 1.05
C GLY A 127 -14.43 9.82 -0.37
N PRO A 128 -13.93 10.75 -1.21
CA PRO A 128 -14.45 10.91 -2.56
C PRO A 128 -13.94 9.83 -3.54
N TRP A 129 -12.89 9.07 -3.22
CA TRP A 129 -12.22 8.19 -4.18
C TRP A 129 -13.11 7.06 -4.72
N PRO A 130 -13.92 6.37 -3.90
CA PRO A 130 -14.83 5.33 -4.43
C PRO A 130 -15.93 5.85 -5.35
N GLY A 131 -16.28 7.13 -5.25
CA GLY A 131 -17.34 7.75 -6.06
C GLY A 131 -16.84 8.44 -7.33
N ARG A 132 -15.52 8.50 -7.56
CA ARG A 132 -14.86 9.12 -8.71
C ARG A 132 -14.55 8.10 -9.79
#